data_AF-A0A0S7ZK45-F1
#
_entry.id   AF-A0A0S7ZK45-F1
#
_cell.length_a   1.000
_cell.length_b   1.000
_cell.length_c   1.000
_cell.angle_alpha   90.00
_cell.angle_beta   90.00
_cell.angle_gamma   90.00
#
_symmetry.space_group_name_H-M   'P 1'
#
loop_
_entity.id
_entity.type
_entity.pdbx_description
1 polymer ?
#
loop_
_entity_poly.entity_id
_entity_poly.type
_entity_poly.pdbx_seq_one_letter_code
_entity_poly.pdbx_strand_id
1 'polypeptide(L)'
;MRIVDLDTWEARAATLKELDEASVVNDALESVHLVADTGPYTDIEKVPPIMSSLIDIASHLRNTSKVTIADNGNDYEIFHIEMAEVVGCDMLAFLGSSALLTYDEATCKAAFRYSKAGFPYFLISSDMMVATGPATIAGTLVTTNVEILTGVVMLQLIKPGIGIIAGDYAMPLDMRSGHPFFYDLASALHTAAFNQIMHEYRIPAFANCPGMSSSKKIDFQAGYERAMSTLTAGPSVANMIVLHGTVYGEYTYHPVGAVLDDDIASWVGSLIEGFDVNDETLAVDLIDKVGPIPGSYLNTAHTRK
;
A
#
# COMPACT_ATOMS: atom_id res chain seq x y z
N MET A 1 -12.77 4.42 -4.01
CA MET A 1 -12.21 5.72 -4.40
C MET A 1 -12.97 6.39 -5.56
N ARG A 2 -12.94 7.73 -5.61
CA ARG A 2 -13.47 8.62 -6.66
C ARG A 2 -12.34 9.44 -7.27
N ILE A 3 -12.50 9.95 -8.50
CA ILE A 3 -11.52 10.89 -9.07
C ILE A 3 -11.78 12.30 -8.57
N VAL A 4 -10.70 13.06 -8.37
CA VAL A 4 -10.76 14.47 -7.98
C VAL A 4 -10.54 15.36 -9.21
N ASP A 5 -11.42 16.31 -9.44
CA ASP A 5 -11.21 17.37 -10.42
C ASP A 5 -10.16 18.37 -9.90
N LEU A 6 -9.07 18.62 -10.64
CA LEU A 6 -7.94 19.42 -10.14
C LEU A 6 -8.23 20.92 -10.04
N ASP A 7 -9.20 21.43 -10.79
CA ASP A 7 -9.55 22.85 -10.77
C ASP A 7 -10.46 23.17 -9.58
N THR A 8 -11.37 22.24 -9.25
CA THR A 8 -12.41 22.44 -8.23
C THR A 8 -12.13 21.69 -6.92
N TRP A 9 -11.33 20.63 -6.97
CA TRP A 9 -11.10 19.64 -5.91
C TRP A 9 -12.34 18.85 -5.49
N GLU A 10 -13.36 18.82 -6.34
CA GLU A 10 -14.57 18.04 -6.09
C GLU A 10 -14.38 16.59 -6.54
N ALA A 11 -14.87 15.65 -5.72
CA ALA A 11 -14.85 14.23 -6.03
C ALA A 11 -16.03 13.84 -6.92
N ARG A 12 -15.77 13.10 -8.00
CA ARG A 12 -16.77 12.56 -8.92
C ARG A 12 -16.49 11.12 -9.29
N ALA A 13 -17.47 10.46 -9.90
CA ALA A 13 -17.24 9.15 -10.52
C ALA A 13 -16.17 9.28 -11.62
N ALA A 14 -15.29 8.30 -11.71
CA ALA A 14 -14.30 8.23 -12.77
C ALA A 14 -14.93 7.65 -14.04
N THR A 15 -14.42 8.03 -15.20
CA THR A 15 -14.75 7.35 -16.46
C THR A 15 -13.90 6.07 -16.61
N LEU A 16 -14.35 5.13 -17.45
CA LEU A 16 -13.53 3.96 -17.82
C LEU A 16 -12.16 4.35 -18.39
N LYS A 17 -12.13 5.43 -19.16
CA LYS A 17 -10.88 5.95 -19.72
C LYS A 17 -9.93 6.42 -18.63
N GLU A 18 -10.44 7.14 -17.63
CA GLU A 18 -9.62 7.61 -16.49
C GLU A 18 -9.11 6.45 -15.63
N LEU A 19 -9.90 5.39 -15.49
CA LEU A 19 -9.46 4.15 -14.87
C LEU A 19 -8.29 3.51 -15.65
N ASP A 20 -8.46 3.30 -16.96
CA ASP A 20 -7.40 2.73 -17.81
C ASP A 20 -6.13 3.61 -17.78
N GLU A 21 -6.29 4.95 -17.88
CA GLU A 21 -5.17 5.90 -17.82
C GLU A 21 -4.44 5.86 -16.47
N ALA A 22 -5.16 5.74 -15.36
CA ALA A 22 -4.55 5.59 -14.04
C ALA A 22 -3.75 4.29 -13.93
N SER A 23 -4.26 3.17 -14.48
CA SER A 23 -3.50 1.91 -14.54
C SER A 23 -2.22 2.05 -15.37
N VAL A 24 -2.28 2.72 -16.53
CA VAL A 24 -1.10 2.99 -17.37
C VAL A 24 -0.07 3.87 -16.66
N VAL A 25 -0.52 4.92 -15.95
CA VAL A 25 0.38 5.78 -15.17
C VAL A 25 1.08 4.97 -14.09
N ASN A 26 0.32 4.18 -13.29
CA ASN A 26 0.92 3.33 -12.27
C ASN A 26 1.89 2.30 -12.87
N ASP A 27 1.62 1.75 -14.06
CA ASP A 27 2.54 0.84 -14.75
C ASP A 27 3.87 1.52 -15.14
N ALA A 28 3.83 2.80 -15.53
CA ALA A 28 5.01 3.55 -15.94
C ALA A 28 5.94 3.98 -14.79
N LEU A 29 5.45 4.04 -13.55
CA LEU A 29 6.23 4.47 -12.39
C LEU A 29 7.16 3.36 -11.89
N GLU A 30 8.47 3.59 -11.82
CA GLU A 30 9.45 2.54 -11.48
C GLU A 30 9.31 2.02 -10.04
N SER A 31 8.89 2.88 -9.10
CA SER A 31 8.74 2.48 -7.69
C SER A 31 7.46 1.70 -7.40
N VAL A 32 6.50 1.70 -8.34
CA VAL A 32 5.28 0.90 -8.23
C VAL A 32 5.60 -0.51 -8.71
N HIS A 33 5.49 -1.50 -7.83
CA HIS A 33 5.73 -2.92 -8.15
C HIS A 33 4.43 -3.74 -8.22
N LEU A 34 3.39 -3.19 -7.62
CA LEU A 34 2.08 -3.79 -7.48
C LEU A 34 1.03 -2.68 -7.58
N VAL A 35 -0.04 -2.92 -8.32
CA VAL A 35 -1.19 -2.02 -8.38
C VAL A 35 -2.24 -2.55 -7.39
N ALA A 36 -2.26 -1.92 -6.22
CA ALA A 36 -3.17 -2.26 -5.11
C ALA A 36 -4.53 -1.58 -5.26
N ASP A 37 -5.49 -2.06 -4.45
CA ASP A 37 -6.93 -1.78 -4.46
C ASP A 37 -7.67 -2.34 -5.66
N THR A 38 -9.00 -2.48 -5.52
CA THR A 38 -10.00 -2.72 -6.59
C THR A 38 -10.09 -1.55 -7.58
N GLY A 39 -8.91 -1.06 -7.96
CA GLY A 39 -8.68 0.06 -8.83
C GLY A 39 -8.39 1.32 -8.06
N PRO A 40 -7.76 2.30 -8.72
CA PRO A 40 -7.75 3.67 -8.22
C PRO A 40 -9.17 4.21 -8.00
N TYR A 41 -10.22 3.57 -8.56
CA TYR A 41 -11.59 4.02 -8.51
C TYR A 41 -12.59 2.88 -8.26
N THR A 42 -13.48 3.05 -7.28
CA THR A 42 -14.57 2.11 -6.99
C THR A 42 -15.95 2.63 -7.47
N ASP A 43 -16.03 3.92 -7.83
CA ASP A 43 -17.21 4.58 -8.40
C ASP A 43 -16.91 5.01 -9.84
N ILE A 44 -17.45 4.25 -10.81
CA ILE A 44 -17.17 4.41 -12.24
C ILE A 44 -18.46 4.77 -12.98
N GLU A 45 -18.41 5.80 -13.81
CA GLU A 45 -19.53 6.27 -14.60
C GLU A 45 -20.10 5.16 -15.49
N LYS A 46 -21.43 4.98 -15.41
CA LYS A 46 -22.20 4.03 -16.24
C LYS A 46 -21.82 2.56 -16.02
N VAL A 47 -21.06 2.25 -14.96
CA VAL A 47 -20.80 0.88 -14.52
C VAL A 47 -21.66 0.61 -13.29
N PRO A 48 -22.51 -0.43 -13.30
CA PRO A 48 -23.24 -0.83 -12.09
C PRO A 48 -22.24 -1.16 -10.96
N PRO A 49 -22.50 -0.77 -9.70
CA PRO A 49 -21.56 -1.00 -8.60
C PRO A 49 -21.12 -2.46 -8.42
N ILE A 50 -22.01 -3.41 -8.75
CA ILE A 50 -21.71 -4.85 -8.70
C ILE A 50 -20.64 -5.27 -9.73
N MET A 51 -20.43 -4.49 -10.79
CA MET A 51 -19.46 -4.75 -11.85
C MET A 51 -18.14 -4.00 -11.65
N SER A 52 -18.05 -3.06 -10.70
CA SER A 52 -16.88 -2.19 -10.55
C SER A 52 -15.58 -2.99 -10.37
N SER A 53 -15.59 -4.00 -9.48
CA SER A 53 -14.42 -4.84 -9.23
C SER A 53 -13.99 -5.65 -10.47
N LEU A 54 -14.95 -6.21 -11.21
CA LEU A 54 -14.66 -6.96 -12.44
C LEU A 54 -14.08 -6.08 -13.55
N ILE A 55 -14.63 -4.88 -13.70
CA ILE A 55 -14.17 -3.91 -14.69
C ILE A 55 -12.78 -3.40 -14.34
N ASP A 56 -12.51 -3.20 -13.05
CA ASP A 56 -11.21 -2.81 -12.56
C ASP A 56 -10.13 -3.86 -12.82
N ILE A 57 -10.32 -5.11 -12.37
CA ILE A 57 -9.36 -6.18 -12.63
C ILE A 57 -9.12 -6.33 -14.13
N ALA A 58 -10.17 -6.22 -14.95
CA ALA A 58 -10.01 -6.24 -16.39
C ALA A 58 -9.20 -5.05 -16.92
N SER A 59 -9.28 -3.85 -16.32
CA SER A 59 -8.39 -2.72 -16.64
C SER A 59 -6.95 -3.04 -16.30
N HIS A 60 -6.68 -3.53 -15.09
CA HIS A 60 -5.32 -3.90 -14.67
C HIS A 60 -4.70 -4.91 -15.62
N LEU A 61 -5.40 -6.01 -15.91
CA LEU A 61 -4.92 -7.07 -16.80
C LEU A 61 -4.66 -6.58 -18.24
N ARG A 62 -5.32 -5.51 -18.70
CA ARG A 62 -5.09 -4.93 -20.04
C ARG A 62 -3.97 -3.91 -20.08
N ASN A 63 -3.81 -3.15 -18.99
CA ASN A 63 -3.06 -1.89 -19.01
C ASN A 63 -1.80 -1.90 -18.13
N THR A 64 -1.59 -2.93 -17.30
CA THR A 64 -0.38 -3.07 -16.52
C THR A 64 0.25 -4.46 -16.67
N SER A 65 1.57 -4.47 -16.61
CA SER A 65 2.40 -5.67 -16.52
C SER A 65 2.71 -6.07 -15.06
N LYS A 66 2.28 -5.26 -14.09
CA LYS A 66 2.57 -5.42 -12.66
C LYS A 66 1.56 -6.33 -11.99
N VAL A 67 1.92 -6.82 -10.81
CA VAL A 67 1.04 -7.67 -10.01
C VAL A 67 -0.19 -6.88 -9.60
N THR A 68 -1.37 -7.50 -9.67
CA THR A 68 -2.64 -6.93 -9.22
C THR A 68 -3.21 -7.71 -8.04
N ILE A 69 -4.04 -7.03 -7.25
CA ILE A 69 -4.77 -7.63 -6.13
C ILE A 69 -6.21 -7.86 -6.55
N ALA A 70 -6.66 -9.10 -6.48
CA ALA A 70 -8.03 -9.49 -6.77
C ALA A 70 -8.87 -9.50 -5.50
N ASP A 71 -9.92 -8.69 -5.47
CA ASP A 71 -10.84 -8.59 -4.33
C ASP A 71 -11.82 -9.77 -4.27
N ASN A 72 -12.62 -9.82 -3.22
CA ASN A 72 -13.60 -10.84 -2.97
C ASN A 72 -14.95 -10.25 -2.53
N GLY A 73 -15.95 -11.11 -2.45
CA GLY A 73 -17.32 -10.74 -2.06
C GLY A 73 -18.27 -10.80 -3.25
N ASN A 74 -19.55 -11.08 -2.98
CA ASN A 74 -20.58 -11.28 -4.00
C ASN A 74 -20.18 -12.26 -5.13
N ASP A 75 -19.36 -13.27 -4.80
CA ASP A 75 -18.84 -14.28 -5.73
C ASP A 75 -17.95 -13.74 -6.87
N TYR A 76 -17.42 -12.51 -6.80
CA TYR A 76 -16.54 -11.93 -7.83
C TYR A 76 -15.27 -12.75 -8.07
N GLU A 77 -14.76 -13.41 -7.03
CA GLU A 77 -13.54 -14.20 -7.11
C GLU A 77 -13.61 -15.31 -8.16
N ILE A 78 -14.81 -15.80 -8.48
CA ILE A 78 -15.01 -16.80 -9.54
C ILE A 78 -14.55 -16.21 -10.89
N PHE A 79 -14.99 -15.00 -11.18
CA PHE A 79 -14.65 -14.32 -12.42
C PHE A 79 -13.20 -13.85 -12.44
N HIS A 80 -12.65 -13.42 -11.30
CA HIS A 80 -11.23 -13.07 -11.21
C HIS A 80 -10.34 -14.28 -11.54
N ILE A 81 -10.66 -15.46 -10.99
CA ILE A 81 -9.95 -16.71 -11.32
C ILE A 81 -10.06 -17.02 -12.81
N GLU A 82 -11.26 -16.96 -13.39
CA GLU A 82 -11.47 -17.21 -14.83
C GLU A 82 -10.68 -16.22 -15.71
N MET A 83 -10.66 -14.92 -15.36
CA MET A 83 -9.89 -13.90 -16.09
C MET A 83 -8.39 -14.20 -16.05
N ALA A 84 -7.86 -14.52 -14.88
CA ALA A 84 -6.45 -14.87 -14.71
C ALA A 84 -6.06 -16.16 -15.43
N GLU A 85 -6.93 -17.18 -15.45
CA GLU A 85 -6.71 -18.41 -16.23
C GLU A 85 -6.64 -18.13 -17.74
N VAL A 86 -7.51 -17.26 -18.26
CA VAL A 86 -7.52 -16.88 -19.68
C VAL A 86 -6.28 -16.08 -20.07
N VAL A 87 -5.84 -15.16 -19.20
CA VAL A 87 -4.64 -14.34 -19.43
C VAL A 87 -3.35 -15.13 -19.17
N GLY A 88 -3.41 -16.16 -18.32
CA GLY A 88 -2.25 -16.96 -17.92
C GLY A 88 -1.37 -16.25 -16.88
N CYS A 89 -1.97 -15.54 -15.93
CA CYS A 89 -1.26 -14.81 -14.86
C CYS A 89 -1.75 -15.21 -13.47
N ASP A 90 -0.91 -14.99 -12.45
CA ASP A 90 -1.32 -15.08 -11.05
C ASP A 90 -1.66 -13.68 -10.50
N MET A 91 -2.53 -13.63 -9.50
CA MET A 91 -2.90 -12.41 -8.77
C MET A 91 -2.75 -12.64 -7.27
N LEU A 92 -2.64 -11.56 -6.50
CA LEU A 92 -2.77 -11.64 -5.04
C LEU A 92 -4.25 -11.61 -4.66
N ALA A 93 -4.74 -12.68 -4.04
CA ALA A 93 -6.10 -12.70 -3.51
C ALA A 93 -6.19 -11.85 -2.24
N PHE A 94 -7.07 -10.86 -2.24
CA PHE A 94 -7.41 -10.10 -1.04
C PHE A 94 -8.20 -10.99 -0.07
N LEU A 95 -7.87 -10.93 1.21
CA LEU A 95 -8.65 -11.51 2.29
C LEU A 95 -8.62 -10.57 3.49
N GLY A 96 -9.72 -9.89 3.76
CA GLY A 96 -9.84 -8.97 4.91
C GLY A 96 -10.58 -9.61 6.08
N SER A 97 -10.09 -9.40 7.30
CA SER A 97 -10.95 -9.58 8.47
C SER A 97 -11.99 -8.47 8.54
N SER A 98 -13.18 -8.82 8.99
CA SER A 98 -14.11 -7.84 9.55
C SER A 98 -13.65 -7.59 10.99
N ALA A 99 -13.06 -6.41 11.22
CA ALA A 99 -12.62 -5.99 12.54
C ALA A 99 -13.71 -6.21 13.60
N LEU A 100 -13.28 -6.52 14.83
CA LEU A 100 -14.06 -7.25 15.84
C LEU A 100 -13.99 -8.78 15.66
N LEU A 101 -12.79 -9.28 15.33
CA LEU A 101 -12.39 -10.69 15.40
C LEU A 101 -13.26 -11.61 14.52
N THR A 102 -13.68 -11.13 13.36
CA THR A 102 -14.65 -11.85 12.51
C THR A 102 -14.14 -12.03 11.09
N TYR A 103 -14.38 -13.22 10.52
CA TYR A 103 -14.35 -13.45 9.07
C TYR A 103 -15.77 -13.81 8.64
N ASP A 104 -16.34 -13.05 7.73
CA ASP A 104 -17.69 -13.32 7.24
C ASP A 104 -17.72 -14.52 6.29
N GLU A 105 -18.93 -15.01 6.01
CA GLU A 105 -19.13 -16.21 5.18
C GLU A 105 -18.63 -16.03 3.74
N ALA A 106 -18.80 -14.84 3.15
CA ALA A 106 -18.39 -14.59 1.77
C ALA A 106 -16.86 -14.58 1.67
N THR A 107 -16.19 -13.90 2.59
CA THR A 107 -14.72 -13.91 2.71
C THR A 107 -14.18 -15.33 2.90
N CYS A 108 -14.81 -16.14 3.77
CA CYS A 108 -14.41 -17.54 3.95
C CYS A 108 -14.60 -18.38 2.68
N LYS A 109 -15.71 -18.19 1.94
CA LYS A 109 -15.94 -18.88 0.66
C LYS A 109 -14.89 -18.51 -0.38
N ALA A 110 -14.55 -17.22 -0.47
CA ALA A 110 -13.49 -16.74 -1.35
C ALA A 110 -12.12 -17.33 -1.00
N ALA A 111 -11.82 -17.47 0.30
CA ALA A 111 -10.61 -18.16 0.76
C ALA A 111 -10.52 -19.59 0.22
N PHE A 112 -11.61 -20.36 0.22
CA PHE A 112 -11.60 -21.70 -0.38
C PHE A 112 -11.42 -21.68 -1.90
N ARG A 113 -12.01 -20.71 -2.61
CA ARG A 113 -11.96 -20.62 -4.08
C ARG A 113 -10.57 -20.21 -4.58
N TYR A 114 -10.03 -19.11 -4.07
CA TYR A 114 -8.69 -18.64 -4.42
C TYR A 114 -7.59 -19.62 -4.00
N SER A 115 -7.71 -20.29 -2.84
CA SER A 115 -6.75 -21.32 -2.43
C SER A 115 -6.72 -22.50 -3.39
N LYS A 116 -7.89 -22.92 -3.91
CA LYS A 116 -7.96 -23.98 -4.93
C LYS A 116 -7.32 -23.55 -6.24
N ALA A 117 -7.54 -22.30 -6.68
CA ALA A 117 -6.86 -21.72 -7.84
C ALA A 117 -5.34 -21.57 -7.62
N GLY A 118 -4.90 -21.43 -6.36
CA GLY A 118 -3.50 -21.40 -5.98
C GLY A 118 -2.89 -20.00 -5.91
N PHE A 119 -3.72 -18.96 -5.91
CA PHE A 119 -3.26 -17.59 -5.74
C PHE A 119 -2.69 -17.35 -4.34
N PRO A 120 -1.54 -16.64 -4.22
CA PRO A 120 -1.07 -16.14 -2.93
C PRO A 120 -2.06 -15.11 -2.36
N TYR A 121 -2.02 -14.90 -1.05
CA TYR A 121 -2.91 -13.97 -0.37
C TYR A 121 -2.22 -12.68 0.06
N PHE A 122 -2.93 -11.59 -0.14
CA PHE A 122 -2.79 -10.39 0.67
C PHE A 122 -3.87 -10.43 1.78
N LEU A 123 -3.44 -10.72 3.00
CA LEU A 123 -4.30 -10.86 4.18
C LEU A 123 -4.25 -9.59 5.01
N ILE A 124 -5.38 -8.91 5.22
CA ILE A 124 -5.41 -7.61 5.90
C ILE A 124 -6.31 -7.64 7.14
N SER A 125 -5.94 -6.84 8.13
CA SER A 125 -6.77 -6.52 9.30
C SER A 125 -6.92 -5.01 9.40
N SER A 126 -8.16 -4.54 9.56
CA SER A 126 -8.53 -3.12 9.45
C SER A 126 -9.16 -2.59 10.73
N ASP A 127 -8.33 -2.28 11.73
CA ASP A 127 -8.80 -1.83 13.04
C ASP A 127 -8.83 -0.30 13.16
N MET A 128 -10.01 0.26 13.42
CA MET A 128 -10.13 1.67 13.77
C MET A 128 -10.04 1.83 15.29
N MET A 129 -8.94 2.39 15.79
CA MET A 129 -8.75 2.63 17.22
C MET A 129 -9.90 3.51 17.73
N VAL A 130 -10.49 3.13 18.86
CA VAL A 130 -11.69 3.74 19.49
C VAL A 130 -13.03 3.24 18.92
N ALA A 131 -13.05 2.65 17.73
CA ALA A 131 -14.28 2.16 17.09
C ALA A 131 -14.32 0.64 17.00
N THR A 132 -13.60 0.04 16.04
CA THR A 132 -13.53 -1.40 15.84
C THR A 132 -12.36 -2.05 16.57
N GLY A 133 -11.38 -1.25 17.00
CA GLY A 133 -10.27 -1.67 17.87
C GLY A 133 -10.22 -0.88 19.18
N PRO A 134 -9.47 -1.36 20.20
CA PRO A 134 -9.21 -0.62 21.42
C PRO A 134 -8.65 0.79 21.15
N ALA A 135 -8.84 1.72 22.10
CA ALA A 135 -8.32 3.09 21.96
C ALA A 135 -6.78 3.19 22.06
N THR A 136 -6.11 2.12 22.47
CA THR A 136 -4.65 2.10 22.67
C THR A 136 -3.97 1.39 21.51
N ILE A 137 -2.80 1.90 21.10
CA ILE A 137 -1.98 1.30 20.03
C ILE A 137 -1.69 -0.16 20.34
N ALA A 138 -1.23 -0.48 21.56
CA ALA A 138 -0.90 -1.84 21.94
C ALA A 138 -2.13 -2.76 21.99
N GLY A 139 -3.29 -2.26 22.42
CA GLY A 139 -4.52 -3.04 22.44
C GLY A 139 -4.99 -3.39 21.03
N THR A 140 -4.92 -2.41 20.12
CA THR A 140 -5.22 -2.59 18.69
C THR A 140 -4.23 -3.57 18.06
N LEU A 141 -2.94 -3.45 18.36
CA LEU A 141 -1.94 -4.36 17.84
C LEU A 141 -2.19 -5.82 18.25
N VAL A 142 -2.74 -6.05 19.45
CA VAL A 142 -3.16 -7.40 19.86
C VAL A 142 -4.33 -7.89 19.02
N THR A 143 -5.38 -7.08 18.81
CA THR A 143 -6.53 -7.50 17.99
C THR A 143 -6.14 -7.75 16.55
N THR A 144 -5.38 -6.83 15.95
CA THR A 144 -4.86 -6.95 14.57
C THR A 144 -4.07 -8.24 14.41
N ASN A 145 -3.15 -8.54 15.34
CA ASN A 145 -2.36 -9.77 15.28
C ASN A 145 -3.21 -11.03 15.40
N VAL A 146 -4.24 -11.04 16.27
CA VAL A 146 -5.14 -12.19 16.39
C VAL A 146 -5.90 -12.43 15.09
N GLU A 147 -6.39 -11.38 14.44
CA GLU A 147 -7.12 -11.47 13.17
C GLU A 147 -6.22 -11.99 12.04
N ILE A 148 -5.00 -11.45 11.93
CA ILE A 148 -4.00 -11.89 10.95
C ILE A 148 -3.61 -13.36 11.20
N LEU A 149 -3.23 -13.73 12.42
CA LEU A 149 -2.80 -15.10 12.71
C LEU A 149 -3.94 -16.11 12.51
N THR A 150 -5.18 -15.72 12.78
CA THR A 150 -6.36 -16.55 12.50
C THR A 150 -6.51 -16.79 11.00
N GLY A 151 -6.38 -15.75 10.18
CA GLY A 151 -6.39 -15.87 8.73
C GLY A 151 -5.24 -16.73 8.19
N VAL A 152 -4.02 -16.56 8.73
CA VAL A 152 -2.86 -17.39 8.39
C VAL A 152 -3.15 -18.87 8.66
N VAL A 153 -3.60 -19.20 9.88
CA VAL A 153 -3.93 -20.58 10.24
C VAL A 153 -5.03 -21.14 9.35
N MET A 154 -6.09 -20.37 9.10
CA MET A 154 -7.19 -20.77 8.23
C MET A 154 -6.67 -21.12 6.82
N LEU A 155 -5.91 -20.23 6.19
CA LEU A 155 -5.37 -20.44 4.84
C LEU A 155 -4.42 -21.64 4.78
N GLN A 156 -3.54 -21.81 5.77
CA GLN A 156 -2.64 -22.96 5.83
C GLN A 156 -3.37 -24.29 6.07
N LEU A 157 -4.53 -24.28 6.75
CA LEU A 157 -5.39 -25.46 6.87
C LEU A 157 -6.14 -25.79 5.57
N ILE A 158 -6.51 -24.77 4.78
CA ILE A 158 -7.15 -24.96 3.47
C ILE A 158 -6.14 -25.52 2.46
N LYS A 159 -4.97 -24.90 2.35
CA LYS A 159 -3.89 -25.32 1.45
C LYS A 159 -2.51 -25.03 2.07
N PRO A 160 -1.85 -26.05 2.66
CA PRO A 160 -0.52 -25.88 3.22
C PRO A 160 0.49 -25.34 2.20
N GLY A 161 1.28 -24.36 2.62
CA GLY A 161 2.32 -23.74 1.78
C GLY A 161 1.81 -22.66 0.83
N ILE A 162 0.54 -22.25 0.93
CA ILE A 162 0.05 -21.09 0.18
C ILE A 162 0.77 -19.82 0.65
N GLY A 163 1.17 -18.96 -0.30
CA GLY A 163 1.86 -17.71 -0.01
C GLY A 163 0.93 -16.72 0.68
N ILE A 164 1.43 -16.01 1.68
CA ILE A 164 0.67 -15.01 2.44
C ILE A 164 1.58 -13.80 2.68
N ILE A 165 1.04 -12.61 2.43
CA ILE A 165 1.58 -11.32 2.85
C ILE A 165 0.57 -10.73 3.82
N ALA A 166 1.00 -10.38 5.03
CA ALA A 166 0.16 -9.85 6.09
C ALA A 166 0.15 -8.31 6.08
N GLY A 167 -1.04 -7.72 6.08
CA GLY A 167 -1.27 -6.29 6.02
C GLY A 167 -1.84 -5.72 7.32
N ASP A 168 -1.27 -4.61 7.76
CA ASP A 168 -1.84 -3.77 8.81
C ASP A 168 -2.56 -2.57 8.20
N TYR A 169 -3.79 -2.35 8.62
CA TYR A 169 -4.57 -1.17 8.29
C TYR A 169 -5.25 -0.56 9.52
N ALA A 170 -4.47 -0.39 10.59
CA ALA A 170 -4.94 0.26 11.79
C ALA A 170 -4.74 1.79 11.75
N MET A 171 -5.78 2.52 12.17
CA MET A 171 -5.73 3.98 12.31
C MET A 171 -6.66 4.48 13.40
N PRO A 172 -6.39 5.65 14.00
CA PRO A 172 -7.31 6.25 14.94
C PRO A 172 -8.50 6.95 14.27
N LEU A 173 -9.55 7.14 15.06
CA LEU A 173 -10.64 8.05 14.75
C LEU A 173 -10.37 9.44 15.36
N ASP A 174 -10.61 10.51 14.62
CA ASP A 174 -10.63 11.87 15.19
C ASP A 174 -11.81 11.98 16.16
N MET A 175 -11.54 12.06 17.46
CA MET A 175 -12.57 12.13 18.50
C MET A 175 -13.48 13.36 18.41
N ARG A 176 -13.05 14.43 17.72
CA ARG A 176 -13.84 15.65 17.52
C ARG A 176 -14.77 15.53 16.33
N SER A 177 -14.27 15.01 15.21
CA SER A 177 -15.03 14.98 13.95
C SER A 177 -15.69 13.64 13.64
N GLY A 178 -15.24 12.56 14.30
CA GLY A 178 -15.70 11.20 14.06
C GLY A 178 -15.15 10.57 12.77
N HIS A 179 -14.26 11.26 12.04
CA HIS A 179 -13.70 10.73 10.80
C HIS A 179 -12.44 9.90 11.05
N PRO A 180 -12.12 8.94 10.15
CA PRO A 180 -10.79 8.33 10.13
C PRO A 180 -9.72 9.42 10.07
N PHE A 181 -8.68 9.27 10.89
CA PHE A 181 -7.57 10.19 10.93
C PHE A 181 -6.35 9.53 10.28
N PHE A 182 -6.20 9.78 8.98
CA PHE A 182 -5.19 9.13 8.12
C PHE A 182 -3.77 9.61 8.42
N TYR A 183 -3.62 10.81 8.97
CA TYR A 183 -2.32 11.36 9.34
C TYR A 183 -2.10 11.23 10.84
N ASP A 184 -1.62 10.08 11.29
CA ASP A 184 -1.28 9.94 12.69
C ASP A 184 0.01 9.20 12.94
N LEU A 185 0.77 9.71 13.91
CA LEU A 185 1.95 9.02 14.41
C LEU A 185 1.57 7.69 15.07
N ALA A 186 0.35 7.54 15.62
CA ALA A 186 -0.07 6.26 16.18
C ALA A 186 -0.22 5.18 15.12
N SER A 187 -0.73 5.48 13.92
CA SER A 187 -0.79 4.49 12.83
C SER A 187 0.62 4.13 12.36
N ALA A 188 1.51 5.11 12.17
CA ALA A 188 2.92 4.86 11.84
C ALA A 188 3.64 3.98 12.88
N LEU A 189 3.47 4.26 14.18
CA LEU A 189 4.03 3.44 15.26
C LEU A 189 3.41 2.05 15.32
N HIS A 190 2.10 1.94 15.07
CA HIS A 190 1.39 0.68 15.00
C HIS A 190 1.94 -0.19 13.87
N THR A 191 2.02 0.37 12.66
CA THR A 191 2.59 -0.29 11.48
C THR A 191 4.03 -0.74 11.73
N ALA A 192 4.86 0.13 12.31
CA ALA A 192 6.24 -0.23 12.61
C ALA A 192 6.35 -1.39 13.61
N ALA A 193 5.51 -1.42 14.64
CA ALA A 193 5.45 -2.51 15.60
C ALA A 193 4.90 -3.80 14.97
N PHE A 194 3.86 -3.70 14.15
CA PHE A 194 3.28 -4.80 13.40
C PHE A 194 4.30 -5.47 12.47
N ASN A 195 5.03 -4.66 11.70
CA ASN A 195 6.03 -5.17 10.77
C ASN A 195 7.15 -5.93 11.49
N GLN A 196 7.59 -5.46 12.66
CA GLN A 196 8.57 -6.18 13.49
C GLN A 196 8.04 -7.54 13.97
N ILE A 197 6.77 -7.61 14.38
CA ILE A 197 6.13 -8.86 14.81
C ILE A 197 6.00 -9.84 13.62
N MET A 198 5.54 -9.36 12.46
CA MET A 198 5.44 -10.18 11.25
C MET A 198 6.81 -10.69 10.78
N HIS A 199 7.84 -9.85 10.89
CA HIS A 199 9.21 -10.23 10.61
C HIS A 199 9.71 -11.34 11.55
N GLU A 200 9.37 -11.29 12.85
CA GLU A 200 9.67 -12.38 13.80
C GLU A 200 8.99 -13.69 13.40
N TYR A 201 7.74 -13.62 12.93
CA TYR A 201 7.02 -14.77 12.39
C TYR A 201 7.47 -15.22 11.00
N ARG A 202 8.38 -14.46 10.36
CA ARG A 202 8.86 -14.67 8.98
C ARG A 202 7.72 -14.63 7.96
N ILE A 203 6.72 -13.80 8.22
CA ILE A 203 5.62 -13.52 7.30
C ILE A 203 5.91 -12.15 6.67
N PRO A 204 5.91 -12.02 5.34
CA PRO A 204 6.08 -10.73 4.69
C PRO A 204 5.00 -9.74 5.13
N ALA A 205 5.41 -8.51 5.44
CA ALA A 205 4.52 -7.46 5.95
C ALA A 205 4.21 -6.40 4.89
N PHE A 206 2.96 -5.96 4.84
CA PHE A 206 2.45 -4.93 3.95
C PHE A 206 1.95 -3.74 4.79
N ALA A 207 2.61 -2.60 4.66
CA ALA A 207 2.23 -1.36 5.32
C ALA A 207 1.22 -0.58 4.46
N ASN A 208 -0.06 -0.54 4.88
CA ASN A 208 -1.14 0.06 4.08
C ASN A 208 -1.41 1.55 4.36
N CYS A 209 -1.20 2.00 5.59
CA CYS A 209 -1.44 3.40 5.98
C CYS A 209 -0.44 4.48 5.47
N PRO A 210 0.83 4.19 5.07
CA PRO A 210 1.82 5.26 4.84
C PRO A 210 1.50 6.28 3.74
N GLY A 211 0.81 5.86 2.68
CA GLY A 211 0.45 6.69 1.53
C GLY A 211 -0.76 7.60 1.72
N MET A 212 -1.35 7.66 2.92
CA MET A 212 -2.64 8.29 3.12
C MET A 212 -2.53 9.70 3.70
N SER A 213 -3.43 10.57 3.27
CA SER A 213 -3.55 11.94 3.79
C SER A 213 -4.98 12.25 4.21
N SER A 214 -5.09 13.10 5.23
CA SER A 214 -6.34 13.74 5.64
C SER A 214 -6.64 15.01 4.84
N SER A 215 -5.76 15.43 3.94
CA SER A 215 -6.01 16.54 3.01
C SER A 215 -7.09 16.17 2.00
N LYS A 216 -7.75 17.18 1.43
CA LYS A 216 -8.78 17.02 0.39
C LYS A 216 -8.25 17.49 -0.97
N LYS A 217 -6.97 17.86 -1.03
CA LYS A 217 -6.30 18.45 -2.17
C LYS A 217 -4.88 17.92 -2.25
N ILE A 218 -4.27 17.98 -3.42
CA ILE A 218 -2.84 17.75 -3.58
C ILE A 218 -2.13 19.05 -3.21
N ASP A 219 -1.98 19.28 -1.90
CA ASP A 219 -1.40 20.49 -1.33
C ASP A 219 -0.23 20.18 -0.39
N PHE A 220 0.25 21.20 0.32
CA PHE A 220 1.34 21.04 1.28
C PHE A 220 1.00 20.03 2.37
N GLN A 221 -0.26 19.98 2.84
CA GLN A 221 -0.70 19.01 3.82
C GLN A 221 -0.56 17.59 3.27
N ALA A 222 -1.09 17.34 2.08
CA ALA A 222 -0.99 16.03 1.46
C ALA A 222 0.46 15.59 1.26
N GLY A 223 1.35 16.51 0.90
CA GLY A 223 2.78 16.23 0.73
C GLY A 223 3.47 15.82 2.03
N TYR A 224 3.38 16.65 3.09
CA TYR A 224 4.11 16.35 4.32
C TYR A 224 3.53 15.13 5.06
N GLU A 225 2.21 14.92 5.04
CA GLU A 225 1.56 13.80 5.73
C GLU A 225 2.02 12.45 5.15
N ARG A 226 1.97 12.33 3.81
CA ARG A 226 2.43 11.14 3.07
C ARG A 226 3.93 10.93 3.23
N ALA A 227 4.74 11.99 3.10
CA ALA A 227 6.19 11.88 3.25
C ALA A 227 6.60 11.39 4.64
N MET A 228 6.04 11.97 5.70
CA MET A 228 6.38 11.60 7.08
C MET A 228 5.99 10.14 7.38
N SER A 229 4.78 9.73 7.00
CA SER A 229 4.31 8.37 7.28
C SER A 229 5.11 7.33 6.48
N THR A 230 5.41 7.59 5.22
CA THR A 230 6.22 6.70 4.37
C THR A 230 7.67 6.58 4.86
N LEU A 231 8.28 7.69 5.28
CA LEU A 231 9.63 7.68 5.87
C LEU A 231 9.70 6.89 7.18
N THR A 232 8.61 6.79 7.94
CA THR A 232 8.55 5.91 9.12
C THR A 232 8.34 4.44 8.76
N ALA A 233 7.63 4.15 7.68
CA ALA A 233 7.36 2.79 7.23
C ALA A 233 8.58 2.13 6.57
N GLY A 234 9.36 2.87 5.78
CA GLY A 234 10.55 2.36 5.09
C GLY A 234 11.52 1.56 5.97
N PRO A 235 12.05 2.14 7.07
CA PRO A 235 13.00 1.44 7.95
C PRO A 235 12.33 0.39 8.86
N SER A 236 11.01 0.22 8.80
CA SER A 236 10.27 -0.67 9.71
C SER A 236 10.22 -2.13 9.26
N VAL A 237 11.13 -2.57 8.37
CA VAL A 237 11.18 -3.92 7.77
C VAL A 237 9.91 -4.33 7.02
N ALA A 238 9.17 -3.36 6.48
CA ALA A 238 8.06 -3.62 5.56
C ALA A 238 8.55 -4.25 4.25
N ASN A 239 7.79 -5.19 3.70
CA ASN A 239 8.07 -5.79 2.39
C ASN A 239 7.36 -5.06 1.25
N MET A 240 6.19 -4.49 1.51
CA MET A 240 5.46 -3.62 0.58
C MET A 240 4.85 -2.43 1.33
N ILE A 241 4.78 -1.28 0.66
CA ILE A 241 4.26 -0.02 1.21
C ILE A 241 3.23 0.53 0.21
N VAL A 242 1.99 0.77 0.67
CA VAL A 242 1.00 1.52 -0.11
C VAL A 242 1.33 3.00 0.00
N LEU A 243 1.55 3.64 -1.14
CA LEU A 243 2.01 5.03 -1.20
C LEU A 243 1.25 5.87 -2.25
N HIS A 244 1.11 5.34 -3.48
CA HIS A 244 0.83 6.17 -4.63
C HIS A 244 -0.64 6.57 -4.82
N GLY A 245 -0.86 7.87 -5.04
CA GLY A 245 -2.00 8.44 -5.76
C GLY A 245 -3.24 8.74 -4.94
N THR A 246 -3.29 8.36 -3.68
CA THR A 246 -4.38 8.75 -2.78
C THR A 246 -4.35 10.27 -2.53
N VAL A 247 -5.53 10.89 -2.47
CA VAL A 247 -5.68 12.33 -2.16
C VAL A 247 -6.26 12.53 -0.77
N TYR A 248 -7.41 11.92 -0.50
CA TYR A 248 -8.09 11.93 0.81
C TYR A 248 -8.40 10.50 1.24
N GLY A 249 -7.49 9.90 2.01
CA GLY A 249 -7.52 8.47 2.36
C GLY A 249 -7.88 7.58 1.17
N GLU A 250 -8.65 6.52 1.42
CA GLU A 250 -9.20 5.64 0.37
C GLU A 250 -10.49 6.18 -0.27
N TYR A 251 -10.81 7.46 -0.07
CA TYR A 251 -12.00 8.05 -0.70
C TYR A 251 -11.72 8.56 -2.10
N THR A 252 -10.49 9.03 -2.36
CA THR A 252 -10.17 9.72 -3.61
C THR A 252 -8.76 9.44 -4.10
N TYR A 253 -8.61 9.40 -5.42
CA TYR A 253 -7.36 9.13 -6.11
C TYR A 253 -7.17 10.08 -7.29
N HIS A 254 -5.92 10.43 -7.60
CA HIS A 254 -5.58 11.11 -8.84
C HIS A 254 -4.17 10.74 -9.34
N PRO A 255 -3.96 10.47 -10.64
CA PRO A 255 -2.65 10.07 -11.18
C PRO A 255 -1.53 11.08 -10.91
N VAL A 256 -1.84 12.39 -10.89
CA VAL A 256 -0.88 13.44 -10.51
C VAL A 256 -0.34 13.23 -9.09
N GLY A 257 -1.18 12.76 -8.16
CA GLY A 257 -0.74 12.38 -6.82
C GLY A 257 0.28 11.25 -6.89
N ALA A 258 0.02 10.22 -7.70
CA ALA A 258 0.92 9.07 -7.85
C ALA A 258 2.30 9.48 -8.37
N VAL A 259 2.35 10.39 -9.35
CA VAL A 259 3.63 10.93 -9.85
C VAL A 259 4.41 11.68 -8.77
N LEU A 260 3.73 12.47 -7.93
CA LEU A 260 4.38 13.18 -6.82
C LEU A 260 4.82 12.22 -5.71
N ASP A 261 4.05 11.18 -5.46
CA ASP A 261 4.35 10.17 -4.46
C ASP A 261 5.54 9.29 -4.91
N ASP A 262 5.83 9.20 -6.21
CA ASP A 262 7.02 8.52 -6.75
C ASP A 262 8.34 9.19 -6.33
N ASP A 263 8.35 10.52 -6.20
CA ASP A 263 9.50 11.25 -5.64
C ASP A 263 9.71 10.89 -4.15
N ILE A 264 8.61 10.74 -3.38
CA ILE A 264 8.66 10.29 -1.97
C ILE A 264 9.20 8.86 -1.91
N ALA A 265 8.74 7.99 -2.80
CA ALA A 265 9.18 6.60 -2.89
C ALA A 265 10.70 6.53 -3.13
N SER A 266 11.22 7.39 -4.02
CA SER A 266 12.66 7.49 -4.30
C SER A 266 13.46 7.87 -3.04
N TRP A 267 12.98 8.83 -2.24
CA TRP A 267 13.63 9.18 -0.98
C TRP A 267 13.63 8.04 0.03
N VAL A 268 12.52 7.30 0.12
CA VAL A 268 12.43 6.13 1.00
C VAL A 268 13.36 5.01 0.51
N GLY A 269 13.45 4.80 -0.81
CA GLY A 269 14.41 3.87 -1.43
C GLY A 269 15.85 4.19 -1.02
N SER A 270 16.28 5.44 -1.17
CA SER A 270 17.62 5.87 -0.72
C SER A 270 17.82 5.73 0.80
N LEU A 271 16.78 5.97 1.60
CA LEU A 271 16.84 5.78 3.05
C LEU A 271 17.07 4.31 3.43
N ILE A 272 16.42 3.38 2.72
CA ILE A 272 16.55 1.93 2.94
C ILE A 272 17.91 1.43 2.43
N GLU A 273 18.36 1.89 1.26
CA GLU A 273 19.65 1.54 0.67
C GLU A 273 20.82 1.98 1.58
N GLY A 274 20.70 3.15 2.21
CA GLY A 274 21.72 3.68 3.10
C GLY A 274 22.93 4.20 2.32
N PHE A 275 24.13 3.91 2.80
CA PHE A 275 25.37 4.32 2.14
C PHE A 275 26.51 3.33 2.38
N ASP A 276 27.39 3.20 1.39
CA ASP A 276 28.55 2.33 1.46
C ASP A 276 29.66 2.92 2.34
N VAL A 277 30.25 2.07 3.18
CA VAL A 277 31.43 2.42 3.99
C VAL A 277 32.61 1.55 3.55
N ASN A 278 33.52 2.15 2.79
CA ASN A 278 34.75 1.52 2.31
C ASN A 278 35.86 2.57 2.11
N ASP A 279 37.06 2.14 1.75
CA ASP A 279 38.22 3.04 1.60
C ASP A 279 38.00 4.15 0.54
N GLU A 280 37.25 3.88 -0.53
CA GLU A 280 36.91 4.90 -1.54
C GLU A 280 35.89 5.91 -0.98
N THR A 281 34.81 5.46 -0.34
CA THR A 281 33.75 6.35 0.19
C THR A 281 34.15 7.13 1.44
N LEU A 282 35.12 6.62 2.21
CA LEU A 282 35.75 7.39 3.30
C LEU A 282 36.60 8.56 2.79
N ALA A 283 37.14 8.44 1.57
CA ALA A 283 37.86 9.50 0.85
C ALA A 283 39.00 10.17 1.66
N VAL A 284 39.68 9.43 2.55
CA VAL A 284 40.70 9.99 3.46
C VAL A 284 41.87 10.64 2.71
N ASP A 285 42.39 9.98 1.67
CA ASP A 285 43.47 10.52 0.83
C ASP A 285 43.06 11.82 0.13
N LEU A 286 41.78 11.94 -0.27
CA LEU A 286 41.25 13.14 -0.90
C LEU A 286 41.16 14.28 0.12
N ILE A 287 40.71 13.99 1.34
CA ILE A 287 40.62 14.96 2.44
C ILE A 287 42.00 15.54 2.74
N ASP A 288 43.02 14.68 2.88
CA ASP A 288 44.39 15.12 3.13
C ASP A 288 44.96 15.93 1.96
N LYS A 289 44.63 15.56 0.73
CA LYS A 289 45.07 16.27 -0.48
C LYS A 289 44.43 17.65 -0.64
N VAL A 290 43.14 17.79 -0.34
CA VAL A 290 42.42 19.07 -0.42
C VAL A 290 42.84 20.00 0.72
N GLY A 291 42.99 19.45 1.93
CA GLY A 291 43.50 20.18 3.08
C GLY A 291 42.57 21.29 3.59
N PRO A 292 43.07 22.16 4.48
CA PRO A 292 42.29 23.26 5.06
C PRO A 292 41.99 24.37 4.05
N ILE A 293 41.18 25.35 4.45
CA ILE A 293 40.88 26.55 3.67
C ILE A 293 42.19 27.16 3.13
N PRO A 294 42.33 27.45 1.81
CA PRO A 294 41.25 27.63 0.82
C PRO A 294 40.91 26.40 -0.05
N GLY A 295 41.15 25.16 0.39
CA GLY A 295 40.84 23.93 -0.36
C GLY A 295 39.36 23.77 -0.76
N SER A 296 39.09 23.10 -1.88
CA SER A 296 37.73 22.79 -2.37
C SER A 296 37.65 21.44 -3.09
N TYR A 297 36.57 20.69 -2.85
CA TYR A 297 36.31 19.39 -3.48
C TYR A 297 35.70 19.50 -4.88
N LEU A 298 35.11 20.64 -5.24
CA LEU A 298 34.33 20.82 -6.49
C LEU A 298 35.10 20.47 -7.77
N ASN A 299 36.41 20.73 -7.79
CA ASN A 299 37.24 20.50 -8.98
C ASN A 299 37.90 19.10 -9.00
N THR A 300 37.63 18.25 -8.02
CA THR A 300 38.29 16.94 -7.87
C THR A 300 37.68 15.89 -8.80
N ALA A 301 38.46 14.88 -9.16
CA ALA A 301 37.95 13.75 -9.96
C ALA A 301 36.94 12.90 -9.18
N HIS A 302 37.11 12.81 -7.87
CA HIS A 302 36.20 12.08 -6.97
C HIS A 302 34.77 12.63 -7.05
N THR A 303 34.61 13.96 -7.04
CA THR A 303 33.28 14.61 -7.10
C THR A 303 32.57 14.47 -8.46
N ARG A 304 33.28 14.11 -9.54
CA ARG A 304 32.69 13.94 -10.88
C ARG A 304 32.20 12.53 -11.16
N LYS A 305 32.61 11.56 -10.34
CA LYS A 305 32.09 10.20 -10.36
C LYS A 305 30.76 10.18 -9.62
#